data_AF-Q05FQ1-F1
#
_entry.id   AF-Q05FQ1-F1
#
_cell.length_a   1.000
_cell.length_b   1.000
_cell.length_c   1.000
_cell.angle_alpha   90.00
_cell.angle_beta   90.00
_cell.angle_gamma   90.00
#
_symmetry.space_group_name_H-M   'P 1'
#
loop_
_entity.id
_entity.type
_entity.pdbx_description
1 polymer ?
#
loop_
_entity_poly.entity_id
_entity_poly.type
_entity_poly.pdbx_seq_one_letter_code
_entity_poly.pdbx_strand_id
1 'polypeptide(L)'
;MLKFLSFFLKKKIYYKIRKTRFPFTINSYEIDIFYNNLWIEIIGIGIINNNILINNKLKTLGFAGGIGIDRLIMIKKSKKHIKYIYD
;
A
#
# COMPACT_ATOMS: atom_id res chain seq x y z
N MET A 1 -5.63 -7.35 -1.35
CA MET A 1 -5.34 -5.90 -1.43
C MET A 1 -6.10 -5.17 -2.54
N LEU A 2 -5.93 -5.50 -3.83
CA LEU A 2 -6.56 -4.74 -4.94
C LEU A 2 -8.10 -4.75 -4.91
N LYS A 3 -8.71 -5.90 -4.62
CA LYS A 3 -10.17 -6.00 -4.42
C LYS A 3 -10.67 -5.09 -3.30
N PHE A 4 -9.92 -5.00 -2.20
CA PHE A 4 -10.22 -4.10 -1.09
C PHE A 4 -10.16 -2.63 -1.54
N LEU A 5 -9.16 -2.22 -2.31
CA LEU A 5 -9.06 -0.85 -2.82
C LEU A 5 -10.25 -0.48 -3.70
N SER A 6 -10.63 -1.35 -4.64
CA SER A 6 -11.76 -1.09 -5.54
C SER A 6 -13.09 -1.02 -4.76
N PHE A 7 -13.29 -1.92 -3.79
CA PHE A 7 -14.45 -1.88 -2.89
C PHE A 7 -14.47 -0.58 -2.07
N PHE A 8 -13.35 -0.22 -1.44
CA PHE A 8 -13.26 0.94 -0.57
C PHE A 8 -13.51 2.26 -1.31
N LEU A 9 -12.92 2.41 -2.50
CA LEU A 9 -13.07 3.60 -3.34
C LEU A 9 -14.41 3.62 -4.11
N LYS A 10 -15.19 2.53 -4.09
CA LYS A 10 -16.44 2.35 -4.83
C LYS A 10 -16.29 2.65 -6.34
N LYS A 11 -15.12 2.34 -6.89
CA LYS A 11 -14.74 2.65 -8.28
C LYS A 11 -13.84 1.55 -8.83
N LYS A 12 -13.88 1.37 -10.16
CA LYS A 12 -12.86 0.60 -10.87
C LYS A 12 -11.55 1.39 -10.81
N ILE A 13 -10.47 0.71 -10.44
CA ILE A 13 -9.13 1.32 -10.33
C ILE A 13 -8.24 0.80 -11.45
N TYR A 14 -7.46 1.70 -12.05
CA TYR A 14 -6.28 1.33 -12.82
C TYR A 14 -5.10 1.33 -11.86
N TYR A 15 -4.28 0.28 -11.93
CA TYR A 15 -3.16 0.11 -11.02
C TYR A 15 -1.90 -0.32 -11.79
N LYS A 16 -0.74 0.01 -11.23
CA LYS A 16 0.56 -0.53 -11.67
C LYS A 16 1.33 -1.02 -10.45
N ILE A 17 2.09 -2.08 -10.66
CA ILE A 17 2.96 -2.67 -9.63
C ILE A 17 4.39 -2.39 -10.05
N ARG A 18 5.18 -1.81 -9.13
CA ARG A 18 6.59 -1.47 -9.38
C ARG A 18 7.46 -2.20 -8.37
N LYS A 19 8.60 -2.73 -8.83
CA LYS A 19 9.59 -3.32 -7.92
C LYS A 19 10.25 -2.20 -7.12
N THR A 20 10.41 -2.43 -5.82
CA THR A 20 11.05 -1.49 -4.89
C THR A 20 11.93 -2.27 -3.90
N ARG A 21 12.55 -1.57 -2.94
CA ARG A 21 13.34 -2.19 -1.89
C ARG A 21 13.02 -1.54 -0.55
N PHE A 22 12.53 -2.34 0.39
CA PHE A 22 12.44 -1.95 1.81
C PHE A 22 13.45 -2.76 2.62
N PRO A 23 13.99 -2.21 3.73
CA PRO A 23 14.96 -2.93 4.55
C PRO A 23 14.37 -4.17 5.26
N PHE A 24 13.04 -4.16 5.49
CA PHE A 24 12.32 -5.19 6.23
C PHE A 24 11.66 -6.27 5.35
N THR A 25 11.72 -6.17 4.02
CA THR A 25 11.15 -7.16 3.10
C THR A 25 12.09 -7.51 1.94
N ILE A 26 12.05 -8.76 1.49
CA ILE A 26 12.61 -9.22 0.23
C ILE A 26 11.52 -9.27 -0.85
N ASN A 27 11.91 -9.15 -2.12
CA ASN A 27 10.97 -9.06 -3.26
C ASN A 27 9.84 -8.05 -3.00
N SER A 28 10.23 -6.78 -2.80
CA SER A 28 9.29 -5.73 -2.42
C SER A 28 8.67 -5.07 -3.65
N TYR A 29 7.42 -4.64 -3.49
CA TYR A 29 6.65 -3.98 -4.53
C TYR A 29 5.84 -2.79 -3.96
N GLU A 30 5.72 -1.76 -4.77
CA GLU A 30 4.77 -0.66 -4.59
C GLU A 30 3.60 -0.84 -5.55
N ILE A 31 2.40 -0.49 -5.08
CA ILE A 31 1.18 -0.48 -5.90
C ILE A 31 0.70 0.96 -5.98
N ASP A 32 0.66 1.47 -7.21
CA ASP A 32 0.12 2.79 -7.51
C ASP A 32 -1.25 2.65 -8.15
N ILE A 33 -2.12 3.63 -7.92
CA ILE A 33 -3.39 3.77 -8.65
C ILE A 33 -3.39 5.04 -9.49
N PHE A 34 -4.12 5.01 -10.60
CA PHE A 34 -4.32 6.18 -11.45
C PHE A 34 -5.49 7.02 -10.91
N TYR A 35 -5.21 8.27 -10.56
CA TYR A 35 -6.19 9.22 -10.04
C TYR A 35 -5.81 10.64 -10.44
N ASN A 36 -6.77 11.43 -10.92
CA ASN A 36 -6.56 12.82 -11.38
C ASN A 36 -5.35 12.99 -12.32
N ASN A 37 -5.28 12.15 -13.36
CA ASN A 37 -4.21 12.15 -14.36
C ASN A 37 -2.80 11.87 -13.80
N LEU A 38 -2.70 11.32 -12.59
CA LEU A 38 -1.44 11.00 -11.93
C LEU A 38 -1.42 9.56 -11.40
N TRP A 39 -0.24 8.97 -11.35
CA TRP A 39 0.00 7.72 -10.63
C TRP A 39 0.36 8.04 -9.18
N ILE A 40 -0.42 7.51 -8.25
CA ILE A 40 -0.25 7.76 -6.81
C ILE A 40 0.02 6.44 -6.11
N GLU A 41 1.13 6.36 -5.37
CA GLU A 41 1.47 5.20 -4.53
C GLU A 41 0.51 5.07 -3.35
N ILE A 42 -0.06 3.86 -3.17
CA ILE A 42 -1.04 3.59 -2.12
C ILE A 42 -0.60 2.48 -1.17
N ILE A 43 0.11 1.46 -1.67
CA ILE A 43 0.51 0.28 -0.90
C ILE A 43 1.98 -0.03 -1.13
N GLY A 44 2.70 -0.33 -0.04
CA GLY A 44 3.94 -1.08 -0.08
C GLY A 44 3.69 -2.52 0.40
N ILE A 45 4.26 -3.52 -0.27
CA ILE A 45 4.13 -4.93 0.10
C ILE A 45 5.42 -5.70 -0.19
N GLY A 46 5.69 -6.76 0.56
CA GLY A 46 6.79 -7.67 0.27
C GLY A 46 6.77 -8.93 1.12
N ILE A 47 7.66 -9.86 0.80
CA ILE A 47 7.95 -11.03 1.63
C ILE A 47 8.80 -10.55 2.80
N ILE A 48 8.43 -10.90 4.04
CA ILE A 48 9.17 -10.46 5.23
C ILE A 48 10.61 -10.98 5.17
N ASN A 49 11.58 -10.13 5.49
CA ASN A 49 12.97 -10.54 5.57
C ASN A 49 13.15 -11.65 6.62
N ASN A 50 13.78 -12.76 6.23
CA ASN A 50 13.91 -13.94 7.08
C ASN A 50 14.61 -13.65 8.42
N ASN A 51 15.52 -12.67 8.45
CA ASN A 51 16.20 -12.26 9.68
C ASN A 51 15.21 -11.76 10.74
N ILE A 52 14.12 -11.09 10.33
CA ILE A 52 13.09 -10.61 11.26
C ILE A 52 12.32 -11.80 11.85
N LEU A 53 12.00 -12.81 11.04
CA LEU A 53 11.27 -14.00 11.48
C LEU A 53 12.13 -14.85 12.44
N ILE A 54 13.40 -15.07 12.08
CA ILE A 54 14.37 -15.81 12.91
C ILE A 54 14.55 -15.14 14.27
N ASN A 55 14.73 -13.81 14.30
CA ASN A 55 14.88 -13.07 15.55
C ASN A 55 13.65 -13.18 16.47
N ASN A 56 12.48 -13.50 15.91
CA ASN A 56 11.24 -13.73 16.65
C ASN A 56 10.91 -15.23 16.84
N LYS A 57 11.87 -16.13 16.59
CA LYS A 57 11.72 -17.59 16.70
C LYS A 57 10.61 -18.17 15.82
N LEU A 58 10.31 -17.51 14.70
CA LEU A 58 9.32 -17.96 13.72
C LEU A 58 10.02 -18.72 12.59
N LYS A 59 9.56 -19.96 12.33
CA LYS A 59 10.03 -20.82 11.22
C LYS A 59 8.98 -20.90 10.12
N THR A 60 8.61 -19.75 9.57
CA THR A 60 7.56 -19.63 8.56
C THR A 60 7.97 -18.66 7.46
N LEU A 61 7.20 -18.64 6.37
CA LEU A 61 7.23 -17.55 5.39
C LEU A 61 6.13 -16.56 5.74
N GLY A 62 6.43 -15.27 5.65
CA GLY A 62 5.49 -14.19 5.94
C GLY A 62 5.44 -13.16 4.83
N PHE A 63 4.27 -12.54 4.68
CA PHE A 63 4.08 -11.37 3.83
C PHE A 63 3.65 -10.21 4.71
N ALA A 64 4.17 -9.03 4.43
CA ALA A 64 3.77 -7.80 5.09
C ALA A 64 3.46 -6.73 4.04
N GLY A 65 2.51 -5.86 4.38
CA GLY A 65 2.22 -4.68 3.57
C GLY A 65 1.67 -3.55 4.43
N GLY A 66 1.82 -2.33 3.94
CA GLY A 66 1.36 -1.12 4.58
C GLY A 66 0.51 -0.30 3.62
N ILE A 67 -0.46 0.42 4.17
CA ILE A 67 -1.37 1.31 3.43
C ILE A 67 -1.63 2.58 4.23
N GLY A 68 -1.56 3.72 3.57
CA GLY A 68 -1.88 5.02 4.18
C GLY A 68 -3.39 5.27 4.15
N ILE A 69 -4.06 5.15 5.31
CA ILE A 69 -5.51 5.38 5.42
C ILE A 69 -5.86 6.83 5.05
N ASP A 70 -5.07 7.81 5.49
CA ASP A 70 -5.26 9.22 5.13
C ASP A 70 -5.29 9.42 3.63
N ARG A 71 -4.31 8.86 2.92
CA ARG A 71 -4.23 8.96 1.46
C ARG A 71 -5.46 8.34 0.79
N LEU A 72 -5.92 7.20 1.27
CA LEU A 72 -7.17 6.60 0.77
C LEU A 72 -8.39 7.49 1.00
N ILE A 73 -8.50 8.11 2.17
CA ILE A 73 -9.62 8.99 2.49
C ILE A 73 -9.55 10.26 1.64
N MET A 74 -8.36 10.84 1.43
CA MET A 74 -8.17 11.99 0.54
C MET A 74 -8.69 11.69 -0.86
N ILE A 75 -8.33 10.53 -1.42
CA ILE A 75 -8.78 10.11 -2.76
C ILE A 75 -10.29 9.86 -2.78
N LYS A 76 -10.83 9.18 -1.76
CA LYS A 76 -12.26 8.88 -1.66
C LYS A 76 -13.13 10.13 -1.53
N LYS A 77 -12.70 11.10 -0.71
CA LYS A 77 -13.39 12.37 -0.45
C LYS A 77 -12.95 13.51 -1.38
N SER A 78 -12.06 13.24 -2.35
CA SER A 78 -11.45 14.24 -3.24
C SER A 78 -10.86 15.46 -2.50
N LYS A 79 -10.22 15.22 -1.34
CA LYS A 79 -9.58 16.27 -0.54
C LYS A 79 -8.16 16.53 -1.04
N LYS A 80 -7.83 17.80 -1.28
CA LYS A 80 -6.49 18.22 -1.74
C LYS A 80 -5.43 18.24 -0.64
N HIS A 81 -5.85 18.35 0.62
CA HIS A 81 -4.94 18.48 1.77
C HIS A 81 -5.40 17.60 2.92
N ILE A 82 -4.45 16.99 3.64
CA ILE A 82 -4.72 16.03 4.72
C ILE A 82 -5.52 16.63 5.89
N LYS A 83 -5.26 17.90 6.23
CA LYS A 83 -5.99 18.62 7.30
C LYS A 83 -7.52 18.53 7.17
N TYR A 84 -8.03 18.61 5.93
CA TYR A 84 -9.46 18.57 5.63
C TYR A 84 -10.11 17.18 5.81
N ILE A 85 -9.35 16.19 6.27
CA ILE A 85 -9.88 14.89 6.71
C ILE A 85 -10.23 14.92 8.20
N TYR A 86 -9.51 15.74 8.96
CA TYR A 86 -9.58 15.82 10.41
C TYR A 86 -10.40 17.03 10.90
N ASP A 87 -10.59 18.03 10.03
CA ASP A 87 -11.60 19.08 10.15
C ASP A 87 -13.00 18.55 9.78
#